data_AF-A0AAN9B5K7-F1
#
_entry.id   AF-A0AAN9B5K7-F1
#
_cell.length_a   1.000
_cell.length_b   1.000
_cell.length_c   1.000
_cell.angle_alpha   90.00
_cell.angle_beta   90.00
_cell.angle_gamma   90.00
#
_symmetry.space_group_name_H-M   'P 1'
#
loop_
_entity.id
_entity.type
_entity.pdbx_description
1 polymer ?
#
loop_
_entity_poly.entity_id
_entity_poly.type
_entity_poly.pdbx_seq_one_letter_code
_entity_poly.pdbx_strand_id
1 'polypeptide(L)'
;MCEYMYFDSSLGVKLGANCTVTANCTSTVLNSDCTGTAPKKCTCVYGYVAKSDNTKCLVKFNGTCDNTARECLPNATCTNTLCMCNTYFRPSDNGTECHDILINVLRNVQTENAGVNCSNLMKSGATSMTVSVVLMMAAILVSLTQFTDSFERNVVSHERQIQ
;
A
#
# COMPACT_ATOMS: atom_id res chain seq x y z
N MET A 1 -19.99 35.43 -33.06
CA MET A 1 -18.79 35.73 -32.26
C MET A 1 -18.32 34.41 -31.68
N CYS A 2 -17.30 33.79 -32.26
CA CYS A 2 -16.72 32.55 -31.74
C CYS A 2 -15.43 32.94 -31.05
N GLU A 3 -15.42 32.97 -29.72
CA GLU A 3 -14.20 33.16 -28.95
C GLU A 3 -13.34 31.91 -29.10
N TYR A 4 -12.23 32.05 -29.82
CA TYR A 4 -11.15 31.08 -29.84
C TYR A 4 -10.50 31.07 -28.45
N MET A 5 -10.84 30.09 -27.63
CA MET A 5 -10.09 29.83 -26.40
C MET A 5 -8.68 29.33 -26.80
N TYR A 6 -7.71 30.24 -26.71
CA TYR A 6 -6.28 29.93 -26.78
C TYR A 6 -5.97 28.96 -25.62
N PHE A 7 -5.78 27.67 -25.92
CA PHE A 7 -5.21 26.73 -24.97
C PHE A 7 -3.71 27.03 -24.88
N ASP A 8 -3.34 27.76 -23.84
CA ASP A 8 -1.95 28.00 -23.47
C ASP A 8 -1.28 26.63 -23.23
N SER A 9 -0.46 26.21 -24.18
CA SER A 9 0.23 24.92 -24.22
C SER A 9 1.44 24.87 -23.27
N SER A 10 1.57 25.90 -22.41
CA SER A 10 2.72 26.11 -21.54
C SER A 10 2.48 25.70 -20.08
N LEU A 11 1.22 25.46 -19.66
CA LEU A 11 0.92 24.86 -18.35
C LEU A 11 0.83 23.34 -18.52
N GLY A 12 1.89 22.63 -18.16
CA GLY A 12 1.98 21.17 -18.26
C GLY A 12 0.70 20.48 -17.80
N VAL A 13 0.03 19.81 -18.75
CA VAL A 13 -1.22 19.09 -18.53
C VAL A 13 -0.98 18.00 -17.48
N LYS A 14 -1.67 18.09 -16.34
CA LYS A 14 -1.64 17.07 -15.29
C LYS A 14 -2.70 16.01 -15.52
N LEU A 15 -2.54 14.86 -14.87
CA LEU A 15 -3.62 13.87 -14.79
C LEU A 15 -4.86 14.51 -14.15
N GLY A 16 -6.05 14.19 -14.69
CA GLY A 16 -7.33 14.78 -14.32
C GLY A 16 -7.70 16.07 -15.07
N ALA A 17 -6.78 16.67 -15.84
CA ALA A 17 -7.08 17.82 -16.69
C ALA A 17 -7.97 17.42 -17.88
N ASN A 18 -8.77 18.37 -18.36
CA ASN A 18 -9.63 18.16 -19.52
C ASN A 18 -8.78 18.00 -20.78
N CYS A 19 -9.22 17.11 -21.67
CA CYS A 19 -8.55 16.84 -22.92
C CYS A 19 -9.57 16.61 -24.04
N THR A 20 -9.14 16.82 -25.28
CA THR A 20 -9.93 16.53 -26.49
C THR A 20 -9.40 15.32 -27.24
N VAL A 21 -8.07 15.18 -27.25
CA VAL A 21 -7.33 14.09 -27.88
C VAL A 21 -6.23 13.56 -26.96
N THR A 22 -5.86 12.29 -27.13
CA THR A 22 -4.81 11.59 -26.38
C THR A 22 -3.47 12.33 -26.39
N ALA A 23 -3.13 12.99 -27.50
CA ALA A 23 -1.89 13.77 -27.64
C ALA A 23 -1.73 14.90 -26.60
N ASN A 24 -2.83 15.45 -26.09
CA ASN A 24 -2.79 16.47 -25.03
C ASN A 24 -2.26 15.89 -23.71
N CYS A 25 -2.53 14.62 -23.46
CA CYS A 25 -2.10 13.94 -22.24
C CYS A 25 -0.69 13.38 -22.40
N THR A 26 -0.41 12.67 -23.50
CA THR A 26 0.88 11.99 -23.72
C THR A 26 2.05 12.93 -23.93
N SER A 27 1.81 14.16 -24.40
CA SER A 27 2.88 15.17 -24.57
C SER A 27 3.49 15.63 -23.25
N THR A 28 2.74 15.56 -22.14
CA THR A 28 3.22 15.98 -20.81
C THR A 28 3.40 14.81 -19.85
N VAL A 29 2.46 13.85 -19.87
CA VAL A 29 2.45 12.70 -18.97
C VAL A 29 2.55 11.42 -19.81
N LEU A 30 3.72 10.77 -19.78
CA LEU A 30 3.90 9.48 -20.44
C LEU A 30 2.93 8.44 -19.88
N ASN A 31 2.49 7.50 -20.73
CA ASN A 31 1.56 6.42 -20.37
C ASN A 31 0.20 6.94 -19.87
N SER A 32 -0.27 8.06 -20.42
CA SER A 32 -1.60 8.60 -20.19
C SER A 32 -2.44 8.62 -21.47
N ASP A 33 -3.76 8.67 -21.32
CA ASP A 33 -4.73 8.73 -22.40
C ASP A 33 -5.90 9.64 -22.04
N CYS A 34 -6.58 10.14 -23.07
CA CYS A 34 -7.74 11.02 -22.94
C CYS A 34 -9.03 10.20 -22.97
N THR A 35 -9.49 9.79 -21.79
CA THR A 35 -10.61 8.85 -21.64
C THR A 35 -11.81 9.47 -20.91
N GLY A 36 -12.94 8.75 -20.89
CA GLY A 36 -14.19 9.18 -20.25
C GLY A 36 -15.22 9.78 -21.20
N THR A 37 -16.33 10.26 -20.63
CA THR A 37 -17.41 10.96 -21.33
C THR A 37 -17.35 12.46 -21.04
N ALA A 38 -17.75 13.28 -22.02
CA ALA A 38 -17.45 14.72 -22.07
C ALA A 38 -17.78 15.49 -20.75
N PRO A 39 -16.83 16.27 -20.19
CA PRO A 39 -15.46 16.49 -20.69
C PRO A 39 -14.54 15.27 -20.42
N LYS A 40 -13.83 14.83 -21.46
CA LYS A 40 -12.81 13.78 -21.32
C LYS A 40 -11.65 14.29 -20.47
N LYS A 41 -10.98 13.39 -19.76
CA LYS A 41 -9.87 13.73 -18.87
C LYS A 41 -8.63 12.87 -19.13
N CYS A 42 -7.46 13.43 -18.84
CA CYS A 42 -6.21 12.69 -18.87
C CYS A 42 -6.15 11.67 -17.72
N THR A 43 -6.02 10.40 -18.05
CA THR A 43 -5.95 9.27 -17.13
C THR A 43 -4.79 8.37 -17.50
N CYS A 44 -4.22 7.63 -16.54
CA CYS A 44 -3.20 6.63 -16.89
C CYS A 44 -3.80 5.49 -17.71
N VAL A 45 -3.02 4.98 -18.66
CA VAL A 45 -3.42 3.78 -19.43
C VAL A 45 -3.45 2.55 -18.53
N TYR A 46 -4.07 1.47 -19.03
CA TYR A 46 -4.12 0.20 -18.31
C TYR A 46 -2.71 -0.29 -17.96
N GLY A 47 -2.56 -0.86 -16.76
CA GLY A 47 -1.25 -1.27 -16.22
C GLY A 47 -0.50 -0.17 -15.48
N TYR A 48 -1.00 1.07 -15.50
CA TYR A 48 -0.41 2.20 -14.80
C TYR A 48 -1.37 2.83 -13.78
N VAL A 49 -0.83 3.60 -12.83
CA VAL A 49 -1.58 4.38 -11.85
C VAL A 49 -0.99 5.78 -11.70
N ALA A 50 -1.83 6.76 -11.40
CA ALA A 50 -1.39 8.12 -11.16
C ALA A 50 -0.49 8.19 -9.92
N LYS A 51 0.66 8.86 -10.05
CA LYS A 51 1.44 9.30 -8.90
C LYS A 51 0.62 10.31 -8.08
N SER A 52 0.88 10.41 -6.78
CA SER A 52 0.18 11.32 -5.85
C SER A 52 0.16 12.80 -6.27
N ASP A 53 1.15 13.26 -7.03
CA ASP A 53 1.23 14.63 -7.55
C ASP A 53 0.56 14.83 -8.93
N ASN A 54 -0.03 13.77 -9.50
CA ASN A 54 -0.66 13.73 -10.82
C ASN A 54 0.27 14.11 -11.99
N THR A 55 1.59 14.01 -11.79
CA THR A 55 2.59 14.39 -12.81
C THR A 55 3.06 13.22 -13.65
N LYS A 56 2.85 11.98 -13.19
CA LYS A 56 3.35 10.76 -13.82
C LYS A 56 2.40 9.59 -13.65
N CYS A 57 2.45 8.67 -14.60
CA CYS A 57 1.85 7.35 -14.49
C CYS A 57 2.92 6.34 -14.11
N LEU A 58 2.73 5.66 -12.98
CA LEU A 58 3.62 4.63 -12.44
C LEU A 58 3.11 3.24 -12.80
N VAL A 59 4.02 2.34 -13.12
CA VAL A 59 3.74 0.95 -13.44
C VAL A 59 3.20 0.24 -12.19
N LYS A 60 2.09 -0.48 -12.32
CA LYS A 60 1.49 -1.28 -11.25
C LYS A 60 2.38 -2.45 -10.81
N PHE A 61 2.06 -3.06 -9.67
CA PHE A 61 2.68 -4.32 -9.28
C PHE A 61 2.58 -5.37 -10.39
N ASN A 62 3.68 -6.11 -10.62
CA ASN A 62 3.81 -7.09 -11.69
C ASN A 62 3.68 -6.53 -13.12
N GLY A 63 3.71 -5.20 -13.28
CA GLY A 63 3.83 -4.57 -14.58
C GLY A 63 5.28 -4.54 -15.08
N THR A 64 5.45 -4.46 -16.40
CA THR A 64 6.76 -4.42 -17.05
C THR A 64 7.46 -3.09 -16.83
N CYS A 65 8.76 -3.12 -16.56
CA CYS A 65 9.62 -1.95 -16.37
C CYS A 65 10.99 -2.14 -17.04
N ASP A 66 11.60 -1.02 -17.44
CA ASP A 66 12.83 -1.00 -18.26
C ASP A 66 14.09 -0.68 -17.44
N ASN A 67 14.05 -0.95 -16.13
CA ASN A 67 15.09 -0.57 -15.15
C ASN A 67 15.38 0.94 -15.09
N THR A 68 14.53 1.79 -15.66
CA THR A 68 14.69 3.23 -15.46
C THR A 68 14.21 3.61 -14.05
N ALA A 69 15.00 4.43 -13.37
CA ALA A 69 14.69 4.81 -12.00
C ALA A 69 13.34 5.54 -11.95
N ARG A 70 12.42 5.08 -11.08
CA ARG A 70 11.11 5.68 -10.75
C ARG A 70 9.95 5.40 -11.71
N GLU A 71 9.98 4.30 -12.45
CA GLU A 71 8.81 3.79 -13.18
C GLU A 71 7.79 3.08 -12.27
N CYS A 72 8.28 2.32 -11.29
CA CYS A 72 7.42 1.53 -10.40
C CYS A 72 6.74 2.37 -9.32
N LEU A 73 5.73 1.76 -8.68
CA LEU A 73 5.08 2.29 -7.48
C LEU A 73 6.07 2.69 -6.38
N PRO A 74 5.69 3.61 -5.48
CA PRO A 74 6.43 3.82 -4.24
C PRO A 74 6.62 2.51 -3.48
N ASN A 75 7.81 2.31 -2.92
CA ASN A 75 8.22 1.07 -2.25
C ASN A 75 8.22 -0.17 -3.16
N ALA A 76 8.35 0.01 -4.48
CA ALA A 76 8.62 -1.06 -5.42
C ALA A 76 9.91 -0.79 -6.21
N THR A 77 10.57 -1.87 -6.61
CA THR A 77 11.78 -1.86 -7.43
C THR A 77 11.55 -2.70 -8.68
N CYS A 78 12.18 -2.30 -9.79
CA CYS A 78 12.19 -3.10 -11.01
C CYS A 78 13.15 -4.28 -10.82
N THR A 79 12.63 -5.49 -10.78
CA THR A 79 13.39 -6.74 -10.62
C THR A 79 13.00 -7.68 -11.74
N ASN A 80 13.98 -8.17 -12.51
CA ASN A 80 13.74 -9.06 -13.66
C ASN A 80 12.67 -8.50 -14.62
N THR A 81 12.75 -7.21 -14.97
CA THR A 81 11.79 -6.49 -15.83
C THR A 81 10.37 -6.33 -15.28
N LEU A 82 10.14 -6.64 -14.00
CA LEU A 82 8.84 -6.52 -13.35
C LEU A 82 8.92 -5.62 -12.12
N CYS A 83 7.91 -4.78 -11.92
CA CYS A 83 7.79 -3.99 -10.70
C CYS A 83 7.35 -4.89 -9.52
N MET A 84 8.26 -5.09 -8.57
CA MET A 84 8.02 -5.86 -7.36
C MET A 84 8.05 -4.96 -6.13
N CYS A 85 7.11 -5.14 -5.20
CA CYS A 85 7.18 -4.45 -3.91
C CYS A 85 8.48 -4.84 -3.19
N ASN A 86 9.12 -3.88 -2.54
CA ASN A 86 10.33 -4.08 -1.76
C ASN A 86 10.09 -5.04 -0.60
N THR A 87 11.16 -5.56 -0.02
CA THR A 87 11.11 -6.34 1.22
C THR A 87 10.32 -5.58 2.28
N TYR A 88 9.46 -6.30 3.02
CA TYR A 88 8.54 -5.77 4.04
C TYR A 88 7.29 -5.05 3.51
N PHE A 89 7.04 -5.04 2.20
CA PHE A 89 5.81 -4.52 1.60
C PHE A 89 5.04 -5.62 0.85
N ARG A 90 3.71 -5.52 0.85
CA ARG A 90 2.81 -6.36 0.05
C ARG A 90 2.01 -5.52 -0.95
N PRO A 91 1.70 -6.01 -2.16
CA PRO A 91 0.83 -5.30 -3.07
C PRO A 91 -0.59 -5.21 -2.51
N SER A 92 -1.30 -4.12 -2.84
CA SER A 92 -2.75 -4.01 -2.67
C SER A 92 -3.49 -4.97 -3.61
N ASP A 93 -4.75 -5.28 -3.32
CA ASP A 93 -5.55 -6.24 -4.11
C ASP A 93 -5.69 -5.85 -5.60
N ASN A 94 -5.65 -4.55 -5.88
CA ASN A 94 -5.71 -3.98 -7.23
C ASN A 94 -4.32 -3.68 -7.84
N GLY A 95 -3.23 -4.00 -7.12
CA GLY A 95 -1.85 -3.81 -7.53
C GLY A 95 -1.43 -2.35 -7.73
N THR A 96 -2.16 -1.39 -7.14
CA THR A 96 -1.87 0.05 -7.30
C THR A 96 -0.98 0.62 -6.20
N GLU A 97 -0.77 -0.11 -5.11
CA GLU A 97 0.01 0.35 -3.96
C GLU A 97 0.81 -0.81 -3.35
N CYS A 98 1.90 -0.49 -2.66
CA CYS A 98 2.65 -1.42 -1.83
C CYS A 98 2.47 -1.02 -0.35
N HIS A 99 1.78 -1.85 0.43
CA HIS A 99 1.47 -1.62 1.84
C HIS A 99 2.50 -2.27 2.75
N ASP A 100 2.89 -1.57 3.81
CA ASP A 100 3.79 -2.09 4.83
C ASP A 100 3.16 -3.31 5.54
N ILE A 101 3.91 -4.41 5.59
CA ILE A 101 3.48 -5.66 6.23
C ILE A 101 3.44 -5.49 7.75
N LEU A 102 4.44 -4.81 8.34
CA LEU A 102 4.59 -4.67 9.79
C LEU A 102 3.50 -3.78 10.40
N ILE A 103 3.16 -2.68 9.72
CA ILE A 103 2.10 -1.78 10.19
C ILE A 103 0.73 -2.47 10.14
N ASN A 104 0.49 -3.37 9.18
CA ASN A 104 -0.76 -4.13 9.11
C ASN A 104 -0.88 -5.19 10.21
N VAL A 105 0.22 -5.81 10.65
CA VAL A 105 0.19 -6.74 11.80
C VAL A 105 -0.26 -6.02 13.08
N LEU A 106 0.26 -4.82 13.34
CA LEU A 106 -0.13 -4.03 14.53
C LEU A 106 -1.56 -3.50 14.45
N ARG A 107 -2.07 -3.15 13.25
CA ARG A 107 -3.45 -2.70 13.06
C ARG A 107 -4.48 -3.82 13.27
N ASN A 108 -4.18 -5.03 12.83
CA ASN A 108 -5.08 -6.18 13.00
C ASN A 108 -5.27 -6.57 14.48
N VAL A 109 -4.24 -6.35 15.33
CA VAL A 109 -4.35 -6.54 16.79
C VAL A 109 -5.31 -5.55 17.44
N GLN A 110 -5.52 -4.36 16.86
CA GLN A 110 -6.46 -3.38 17.40
C GLN A 110 -7.91 -3.60 16.93
N THR A 111 -8.14 -4.14 15.73
CA THR A 111 -9.51 -4.36 15.22
C THR A 111 -10.23 -5.53 15.89
N GLU A 112 -9.52 -6.53 16.42
CA GLU A 112 -10.16 -7.57 17.25
C GLU A 112 -10.58 -7.05 18.64
N ASN A 113 -10.05 -5.91 19.07
CA ASN A 113 -10.42 -5.25 20.33
C ASN A 113 -11.46 -4.13 20.16
N ALA A 114 -11.70 -3.64 18.93
CA ALA A 114 -12.68 -2.59 18.66
C ALA A 114 -14.15 -3.07 18.69
N GLY A 115 -14.38 -4.38 18.79
CA GLY A 115 -15.70 -4.99 18.99
C GLY A 115 -16.12 -5.15 20.46
N VAL A 116 -15.21 -4.93 21.42
CA VAL A 116 -15.56 -4.97 22.85
C VAL A 116 -16.05 -3.59 23.26
N ASN A 117 -17.33 -3.34 23.01
CA ASN A 117 -18.01 -2.20 23.62
C ASN A 117 -18.10 -2.45 25.14
N CYS A 118 -17.16 -1.89 25.90
CA CYS A 118 -17.09 -1.95 27.37
C CYS A 118 -18.37 -1.44 28.07
N SER A 119 -19.34 -0.89 27.33
CA SER A 119 -20.64 -0.46 27.86
C SER A 119 -21.61 -1.63 28.11
N ASN A 120 -21.40 -2.80 27.49
CA ASN A 120 -22.32 -3.94 27.63
C ASN A 120 -21.89 -4.99 28.67
N LEU A 121 -20.67 -4.90 29.22
CA LEU A 121 -20.16 -5.86 30.22
C LEU A 121 -20.66 -5.61 31.66
N MET A 122 -21.34 -4.48 31.93
CA MET A 122 -21.87 -4.18 33.27
C MET A 122 -23.34 -4.58 33.49
N LYS A 123 -24.01 -5.21 32.51
CA LYS A 123 -25.43 -5.59 32.62
C LYS A 123 -25.73 -7.10 32.68
N SER A 124 -24.75 -7.97 32.42
CA SER A 124 -24.93 -9.40 32.65
C SER A 124 -24.26 -9.80 33.97
N GLY A 125 -25.07 -9.88 35.03
CA GLY A 125 -24.70 -10.57 36.26
C GLY A 125 -24.59 -12.08 36.01
N ALA A 126 -23.52 -12.50 35.34
CA ALA A 126 -23.17 -13.89 35.12
C ALA A 126 -21.72 -14.12 35.58
N THR A 127 -21.62 -14.55 36.84
CA THR A 127 -20.60 -15.48 37.37
C THR A 127 -19.16 -15.27 36.91
N SER A 128 -18.50 -14.37 37.63
CA SER A 128 -17.17 -14.52 38.21
C SER A 128 -16.68 -15.98 38.33
N MET A 129 -15.93 -16.47 37.35
CA MET A 129 -14.86 -17.48 37.52
C MET A 129 -14.06 -17.77 36.22
N THR A 130 -14.58 -17.43 35.03
CA THR A 130 -13.90 -17.70 33.75
C THR A 130 -12.96 -16.58 33.30
N VAL A 131 -13.20 -15.33 33.72
CA VAL A 131 -12.41 -14.16 33.29
C VAL A 131 -10.97 -14.21 33.83
N SER A 132 -10.76 -14.71 35.06
CA SER A 132 -9.41 -14.83 35.63
C SER A 132 -8.57 -15.91 34.95
N VAL A 133 -9.19 -17.00 34.48
CA VAL A 133 -8.46 -18.08 33.79
C VAL A 133 -8.01 -17.64 32.40
N VAL A 134 -8.83 -16.88 31.67
CA VAL A 134 -8.47 -16.34 30.35
C VAL A 134 -7.35 -15.30 30.46
N LEU A 135 -7.38 -14.42 31.46
CA LEU A 135 -6.30 -13.46 31.73
C LEU A 135 -4.99 -14.15 32.16
N MET A 136 -5.06 -15.24 32.93
CA MET A 136 -3.87 -16.02 33.28
C MET A 136 -3.30 -16.79 32.09
N MET A 137 -4.14 -17.38 31.23
CA MET A 137 -3.68 -18.05 30.01
C MET A 137 -3.03 -17.08 29.01
N ALA A 138 -3.57 -15.87 28.87
CA ALA A 138 -2.98 -14.84 28.02
C ALA A 138 -1.61 -14.38 28.54
N ALA A 139 -1.45 -14.24 29.86
CA ALA A 139 -0.15 -13.90 30.46
C ALA A 139 0.90 -15.01 30.28
N ILE A 140 0.49 -16.29 30.33
CA ILE A 140 1.38 -17.43 30.07
C ILE A 140 1.82 -17.47 28.59
N LEU A 141 0.91 -17.21 27.65
CA LEU A 141 1.24 -17.16 26.22
C LEU A 141 2.21 -16.01 25.88
N VAL A 142 2.03 -14.83 26.47
CA VAL A 142 2.97 -13.70 26.31
C VAL A 142 4.34 -13.99 26.92
N SER A 143 4.41 -14.79 27.98
CA SER A 143 5.68 -15.20 28.59
C SER A 143 6.40 -16.27 27.76
N LEU A 144 5.66 -17.15 27.08
CA LEU A 144 6.22 -18.20 26.22
C LEU A 144 6.81 -17.63 24.92
N THR A 145 6.21 -16.59 24.33
CA THR A 145 6.76 -15.95 23.12
C THR A 145 8.03 -15.15 23.39
N GLN A 146 8.19 -14.58 24.60
CA GLN A 146 9.46 -13.98 25.01
C GLN A 146 10.58 -15.02 25.21
N PHE A 147 10.21 -16.27 25.52
CA PHE A 147 11.16 -17.36 25.68
C PHE A 147 11.70 -17.88 24.33
N THR A 148 10.88 -17.89 23.27
CA THR A 148 11.32 -18.28 21.93
C THR A 148 12.27 -17.27 21.28
N ASP A 149 12.07 -15.96 21.51
CA ASP A 149 12.97 -14.89 21.05
C ASP A 149 14.34 -14.86 21.76
N SER A 150 14.44 -15.50 22.93
CA SER A 150 15.69 -15.66 23.68
C SER A 150 16.45 -16.94 23.28
N PHE A 151 15.75 -17.94 22.75
CA PHE A 151 16.38 -19.20 22.31
C PHE A 151 17.04 -19.04 20.93
N GLU A 152 16.39 -18.38 19.97
CA GLU A 152 17.00 -18.13 18.65
C GLU A 152 18.26 -17.25 18.72
N ARG A 153 18.28 -16.25 19.62
CA ARG A 153 19.48 -15.43 19.84
C ARG A 153 20.65 -16.19 20.45
N ASN A 154 20.39 -17.23 21.24
CA ASN A 154 21.46 -18.07 21.80
C ASN A 154 21.97 -19.11 20.79
N VAL A 155 21.12 -19.66 19.93
CA VAL A 155 21.53 -20.62 18.89
C VAL A 155 22.38 -19.95 17.81
N VAL A 156 22.02 -18.74 17.36
CA VAL A 156 22.80 -17.98 16.36
C VAL A 156 24.16 -17.48 16.90
N SER A 157 24.27 -17.28 18.22
CA SER A 157 25.53 -16.90 18.87
C SER A 157 26.54 -18.06 18.92
N HIS A 158 26.06 -19.31 19.00
CA HIS A 158 26.95 -20.49 19.12
C HIS A 158 27.53 -20.96 17.78
N GLU A 159 26.85 -20.74 16.65
CA GLU A 159 27.41 -21.06 15.32
C GLU A 159 28.55 -20.12 14.88
N ARG A 160 28.67 -18.92 15.47
CA ARG A 160 29.78 -17.99 15.18
C ARG A 160 31.08 -18.27 15.93
N GLN A 161 31.12 -19.26 16.82
CA GLN A 161 32.36 -19.66 17.51
C GLN A 161 32.98 -20.97 16.99
N ILE A 162 32.40 -21.59 15.95
CA ILE A 162 32.87 -22.86 15.36
C ILE A 162 33.35 -22.68 13.90
N GLN A 163 33.45 -21.43 13.41
CA GLN A 163 34.14 -21.08 12.16
C GLN A 163 35.30 -20.12 12.43
#